data_AF-A0A938Z6B4-F1
#
_entry.id   AF-A0A938Z6B4-F1
#
_cell.length_a   1.000
_cell.length_b   1.000
_cell.length_c   1.000
_cell.angle_alpha   90.00
_cell.angle_beta   90.00
_cell.angle_gamma   90.00
#
_symmetry.space_group_name_H-M   'P 1'
#
loop_
_entity.id
_entity.type
_entity.pdbx_description
1 polymer ?
#
loop_
_entity_poly.entity_id
_entity_poly.type
_entity_poly.pdbx_seq_one_letter_code
_entity_poly.pdbx_strand_id
1 'polypeptide(L)'
;MKETQKKPHSWFWKWFLNNQAVTSLLVILLILLILLLFTKVSYLFEPVWQFLAIVGLPIILAGILYYLMNPTVDYLERKGIKRIYSIFGLFILVVGLIVWGVVVIIPKIQEQSMSFADNLPGYLTIIENKVNEILSDPIFSQVQEQIEASNEKLISSLTDIVQNLSRSTIQNLGSFFGAVATIVLAVITMPFILFYLLKDGRKLAPYFVKFLPTKMRQPSLVVLKEMNDQVSSYIRGQLTVAFAVAVMFMIGFSIIGLD
;
A
#
# COMPACT_ATOMS: atom_id res chain seq x y z
N MET A 1 -56.39 -31.89 -32.41
CA MET A 1 -54.98 -31.44 -32.39
C MET A 1 -54.90 -30.15 -33.18
N LYS A 2 -54.64 -28.99 -32.55
CA LYS A 2 -54.50 -27.71 -33.25
C LYS A 2 -53.03 -27.53 -33.63
N GLU A 3 -52.73 -27.58 -34.92
CA GLU A 3 -51.42 -27.25 -35.45
C GLU A 3 -51.10 -25.78 -35.15
N THR A 4 -50.04 -25.57 -34.36
CA THR A 4 -49.50 -24.24 -34.12
C THR A 4 -48.83 -23.74 -35.40
N GLN A 5 -49.52 -22.86 -36.15
CA GLN A 5 -48.95 -22.14 -37.29
C GLN A 5 -47.70 -21.37 -36.83
N LYS A 6 -46.52 -21.81 -37.27
CA LYS A 6 -45.26 -21.08 -37.08
C LYS A 6 -45.31 -19.83 -37.95
N LYS A 7 -45.41 -18.64 -37.33
CA LYS A 7 -45.37 -17.35 -38.02
C LYS A 7 -44.12 -17.28 -38.92
N PRO A 8 -44.23 -16.77 -40.17
CA PRO A 8 -43.07 -16.65 -41.04
C PRO A 8 -42.05 -15.69 -40.39
N HIS A 9 -40.84 -16.18 -40.15
CA HIS A 9 -39.75 -15.35 -39.64
C HIS A 9 -39.49 -14.20 -40.63
N SER A 10 -39.58 -12.95 -40.15
CA SER A 10 -39.28 -11.75 -40.91
C SER A 10 -37.91 -11.85 -41.59
N TRP A 11 -37.78 -11.31 -42.80
CA TRP A 11 -36.53 -11.31 -43.59
C TRP A 11 -35.33 -10.75 -42.79
N PHE A 12 -35.58 -9.72 -41.96
CA PHE A 12 -34.62 -9.15 -41.02
C PHE A 12 -34.06 -10.21 -40.03
N TRP A 13 -34.90 -11.12 -39.56
CA TRP A 13 -34.51 -12.14 -38.58
C TRP A 13 -33.53 -13.15 -39.16
N LYS A 14 -33.72 -13.55 -40.43
CA LYS A 14 -32.85 -14.52 -41.10
C LYS A 14 -31.48 -13.96 -41.50
N TRP A 15 -31.43 -12.68 -41.89
CA TRP A 15 -30.19 -12.08 -42.40
C TRP A 15 -29.39 -11.33 -41.32
N PHE A 16 -30.08 -10.71 -40.36
CA PHE A 16 -29.45 -9.87 -39.34
C PHE A 16 -29.24 -10.58 -38.00
N LEU A 17 -30.27 -11.25 -37.47
CA LEU A 17 -30.18 -11.91 -36.15
C LEU A 17 -29.65 -13.35 -36.21
N ASN A 18 -29.87 -14.06 -37.31
CA ASN A 18 -29.39 -15.44 -37.50
C ASN A 18 -27.98 -15.52 -38.14
N ASN A 19 -27.34 -14.38 -38.41
CA ASN A 19 -25.98 -14.32 -38.93
C ASN A 19 -24.99 -14.12 -37.77
N GLN A 20 -24.13 -15.12 -37.54
CA GLN A 20 -23.15 -15.14 -36.44
C GLN A 20 -22.18 -13.94 -36.49
N ALA A 21 -21.87 -13.42 -37.67
CA ALA A 21 -21.00 -12.25 -37.81
C ALA A 21 -21.70 -10.96 -37.34
N VAL A 22 -22.97 -10.79 -37.69
CA VAL A 22 -23.76 -9.59 -37.33
C VAL A 22 -24.05 -9.56 -35.84
N THR A 23 -24.40 -10.70 -35.24
CA THR A 23 -24.62 -10.79 -33.79
C THR A 23 -23.32 -10.56 -33.01
N SER A 24 -22.19 -11.09 -33.48
CA SER A 24 -20.87 -10.83 -32.86
C SER A 24 -20.50 -9.35 -32.93
N LEU A 25 -20.69 -8.70 -34.08
CA LEU A 25 -20.45 -7.25 -34.24
C LEU A 25 -21.36 -6.42 -33.34
N LEU A 26 -22.63 -6.80 -33.17
CA LEU A 26 -23.55 -6.13 -32.25
C LEU A 26 -23.12 -6.28 -30.79
N VAL A 27 -22.68 -7.47 -30.37
CA VAL A 27 -22.17 -7.70 -29.01
C VAL A 27 -20.93 -6.87 -28.76
N ILE A 28 -19.99 -6.84 -29.71
CA ILE A 28 -18.79 -6.00 -29.64
C ILE A 28 -19.18 -4.51 -29.57
N LEU A 29 -20.10 -4.06 -30.41
CA LEU A 29 -20.60 -2.68 -30.40
C LEU A 29 -21.23 -2.32 -29.05
N LEU A 30 -22.04 -3.21 -28.47
CA LEU A 30 -22.66 -3.01 -27.16
C LEU A 30 -21.61 -2.95 -26.05
N ILE A 31 -20.60 -3.82 -26.08
CA ILE A 31 -19.49 -3.79 -25.12
C ILE A 31 -18.73 -2.47 -25.24
N LEU A 32 -18.39 -2.04 -26.47
CA LEU A 32 -17.70 -0.77 -26.71
C LEU A 32 -18.53 0.42 -26.24
N LEU A 33 -19.85 0.39 -26.46
CA LEU A 33 -20.76 1.43 -26.00
C LEU A 33 -20.84 1.47 -24.47
N ILE A 34 -20.92 0.30 -23.81
CA ILE A 34 -20.88 0.21 -22.34
C ILE A 34 -19.55 0.78 -21.80
N LEU A 35 -18.42 0.44 -22.40
CA LEU A 35 -17.10 0.96 -22.00
C LEU A 35 -16.99 2.48 -22.20
N LEU A 36 -17.52 3.00 -23.32
CA LEU A 36 -17.54 4.44 -23.60
C LEU A 36 -18.41 5.18 -22.58
N LEU A 37 -19.62 4.67 -22.30
CA LEU A 37 -20.50 5.24 -21.28
C LEU A 37 -19.85 5.19 -19.90
N PHE A 38 -19.20 4.09 -19.54
CA PHE A 38 -18.49 3.96 -18.28
C PHE A 38 -17.40 5.04 -18.14
N THR A 39 -16.67 5.32 -19.22
CA THR A 39 -15.64 6.37 -19.24
C THR A 39 -16.24 7.77 -19.07
N LYS A 40 -17.39 8.06 -19.70
CA LYS A 40 -18.10 9.35 -19.56
C LYS A 40 -18.75 9.55 -18.19
N VAL A 41 -19.10 8.45 -17.50
CA VAL A 41 -19.70 8.47 -16.15
C VAL A 41 -18.63 8.34 -15.06
N SER A 42 -17.39 7.98 -15.41
CA SER A 42 -16.29 7.74 -14.46
C SER A 42 -16.04 8.87 -13.45
N TYR A 43 -16.25 10.13 -13.84
CA TYR A 43 -16.09 11.29 -12.95
C TYR A 43 -17.03 11.25 -11.73
N LEU A 44 -18.21 10.61 -11.84
CA LEU A 44 -19.10 10.43 -10.69
C LEU A 44 -18.52 9.52 -9.61
N PHE A 45 -17.54 8.68 -9.97
CA PHE A 45 -16.82 7.81 -9.04
C PHE A 45 -15.55 8.47 -8.47
N GLU A 46 -15.15 9.64 -8.97
CA GLU A 46 -13.97 10.36 -8.49
C GLU A 46 -14.03 10.68 -6.99
N PRO A 47 -15.16 11.19 -6.42
CA PRO A 47 -15.25 11.43 -4.99
C PRO A 47 -15.16 10.15 -4.16
N VAL A 48 -15.67 9.03 -4.69
CA VAL A 48 -15.59 7.72 -4.04
C VAL A 48 -14.14 7.25 -3.97
N TRP A 49 -13.38 7.38 -5.07
CA TRP A 49 -11.97 7.02 -5.09
C TRP A 49 -11.12 7.92 -4.19
N GLN A 50 -11.37 9.22 -4.17
CA GLN A 50 -10.69 10.15 -3.27
C GLN A 50 -10.96 9.79 -1.80
N PHE A 51 -12.22 9.51 -1.45
CA PHE A 51 -12.57 9.03 -0.12
C PHE A 51 -11.86 7.72 0.24
N LEU A 52 -11.87 6.74 -0.67
CA LEU A 52 -11.21 5.45 -0.45
C LEU A 52 -9.69 5.59 -0.34
N ALA A 53 -9.08 6.53 -1.05
CA ALA A 53 -7.65 6.82 -0.94
C ALA A 53 -7.30 7.41 0.43
N ILE A 54 -8.12 8.34 0.93
CA ILE A 54 -7.90 9.01 2.24
C ILE A 54 -8.14 8.03 3.40
N VAL A 55 -9.23 7.26 3.36
CA VAL A 55 -9.65 6.38 4.47
C VAL A 55 -9.10 4.95 4.32
N GLY A 56 -8.63 4.58 3.14
CA GLY A 56 -8.11 3.23 2.86
C GLY A 56 -6.90 2.89 3.72
N LEU A 57 -5.94 3.80 3.84
CA LEU A 57 -4.74 3.58 4.66
C LEU A 57 -5.09 3.27 6.14
N PRO A 58 -5.85 4.12 6.87
CA PRO A 58 -6.20 3.81 8.25
C PRO A 58 -7.06 2.55 8.40
N ILE A 59 -7.92 2.22 7.43
CA ILE A 59 -8.69 0.95 7.44
C ILE A 59 -7.75 -0.25 7.32
N ILE A 60 -6.81 -0.22 6.38
CA ILE A 60 -5.86 -1.32 6.16
C ILE A 60 -5.00 -1.52 7.41
N LEU A 61 -4.44 -0.43 7.96
CA LEU A 61 -3.63 -0.49 9.19
C LEU A 61 -4.44 -1.02 10.37
N ALA A 62 -5.67 -0.54 10.54
CA ALA A 62 -6.58 -1.04 11.59
C ALA A 62 -6.94 -2.51 11.38
N GLY A 63 -7.10 -2.96 10.13
CA GLY A 63 -7.33 -4.37 9.79
C GLY A 63 -6.15 -5.26 10.16
N ILE A 64 -4.92 -4.86 9.80
CA ILE A 64 -3.69 -5.58 10.17
C ILE A 64 -3.58 -5.70 11.69
N LEU A 65 -3.73 -4.59 12.41
CA LEU A 65 -3.71 -4.57 13.87
C LEU A 65 -4.85 -5.38 14.48
N TYR A 66 -6.06 -5.32 13.92
CA TYR A 66 -7.20 -6.13 14.38
C TYR A 66 -6.85 -7.62 14.32
N TYR A 67 -6.30 -8.10 13.21
CA TYR A 67 -5.97 -9.52 13.06
C TYR A 67 -4.80 -9.97 13.94
N LEU A 68 -3.86 -9.06 14.22
CA LEU A 68 -2.77 -9.29 15.17
C LEU A 68 -3.26 -9.33 16.62
N MET A 69 -4.15 -8.41 17.00
CA MET A 69 -4.51 -8.15 18.39
C MET A 69 -5.76 -8.91 18.84
N ASN A 70 -6.67 -9.25 17.93
CA ASN A 70 -7.91 -9.96 18.28
C ASN A 70 -7.67 -11.29 19.03
N PRO A 71 -6.67 -12.14 18.67
CA PRO A 71 -6.34 -13.32 19.47
C PRO A 71 -5.96 -12.99 20.92
N THR A 72 -5.22 -11.91 21.14
CA THR A 72 -4.84 -11.43 22.47
C THR A 72 -6.05 -10.94 23.24
N VAL A 73 -6.94 -10.18 22.60
CA VAL A 73 -8.22 -9.74 23.20
C VAL A 73 -9.07 -10.95 23.58
N ASP A 74 -9.20 -11.93 22.69
CA ASP A 74 -9.98 -13.15 22.88
C ASP A 74 -9.39 -14.04 24.00
N TYR A 75 -8.06 -14.09 24.10
CA TYR A 75 -7.37 -14.79 25.19
C TYR A 75 -7.62 -14.14 26.55
N LEU A 76 -7.54 -12.81 26.64
CA LEU A 76 -7.83 -12.06 27.86
C LEU A 76 -9.32 -12.15 28.25
N GLU A 77 -10.21 -12.12 27.25
CA GLU A 77 -11.66 -12.34 27.44
C GLU A 77 -11.95 -13.71 28.05
N ARG A 78 -11.28 -14.77 27.57
CA ARG A 78 -11.38 -16.13 28.14
C ARG A 78 -10.85 -16.23 29.58
N LYS A 79 -9.93 -15.36 29.98
CA LYS A 79 -9.43 -15.26 31.37
C LYS A 79 -10.33 -14.45 32.31
N GLY A 80 -11.48 -13.97 31.83
CA GLY A 80 -12.47 -13.24 32.64
C GLY A 80 -12.34 -11.71 32.60
N ILE A 81 -11.40 -11.16 31.82
CA ILE A 81 -11.29 -9.71 31.63
C ILE A 81 -12.35 -9.27 30.62
N LYS A 82 -13.19 -8.28 30.97
CA LYS A 82 -14.18 -7.76 30.01
C LYS A 82 -13.46 -7.25 28.76
N ARG A 83 -13.95 -7.63 27.57
CA ARG A 83 -13.37 -7.28 26.27
C ARG A 83 -12.97 -5.81 26.15
N ILE A 84 -13.78 -4.90 26.70
CA ILE A 84 -13.51 -3.46 26.69
C ILE A 84 -12.20 -3.08 27.40
N TYR A 85 -11.87 -3.70 28.55
CA TYR A 85 -10.64 -3.42 29.27
C TYR A 85 -9.42 -3.99 28.54
N SER A 86 -9.56 -5.18 27.94
CA SER A 86 -8.53 -5.77 27.07
C SER A 86 -8.22 -4.83 25.90
N ILE A 87 -9.25 -4.28 25.26
CA ILE A 87 -9.10 -3.32 24.16
C ILE A 87 -8.39 -2.04 24.64
N PHE A 88 -8.82 -1.45 25.76
CA PHE A 88 -8.18 -0.24 26.31
C PHE A 88 -6.71 -0.44 26.65
N GLY A 89 -6.36 -1.53 27.34
CA GLY A 89 -4.96 -1.82 27.68
C GLY A 89 -4.08 -2.01 26.46
N LEU A 90 -4.60 -2.73 25.46
CA LEU A 90 -3.94 -2.92 24.17
C LEU A 90 -3.80 -1.62 23.38
N PHE A 91 -4.78 -0.71 23.49
CA PHE A 91 -4.72 0.59 22.86
C PHE A 91 -3.61 1.46 23.44
N ILE A 92 -3.48 1.49 24.78
CA ILE A 92 -2.39 2.17 25.47
C ILE A 92 -1.04 1.62 25.01
N LEU A 93 -0.93 0.29 24.88
CA LEU A 93 0.29 -0.35 24.39
C LEU A 93 0.61 0.08 22.95
N VAL A 94 -0.35 0.05 22.03
CA VAL A 94 -0.12 0.44 20.63
C VAL A 94 0.23 1.90 20.51
N VAL A 95 -0.51 2.79 21.18
CA VAL A 95 -0.20 4.22 21.18
C VAL A 95 1.19 4.46 21.78
N GLY A 96 1.53 3.76 22.86
CA GLY A 96 2.86 3.81 23.47
C GLY A 96 3.97 3.39 22.50
N LEU A 97 3.79 2.29 21.78
CA LEU A 97 4.74 1.81 20.76
C LEU A 97 4.87 2.78 19.58
N ILE A 98 3.76 3.37 19.12
CA ILE A 98 3.79 4.36 18.03
C ILE A 98 4.54 5.60 18.48
N VAL A 99 4.20 6.16 19.65
CA VAL A 99 4.88 7.34 20.20
C VAL A 99 6.37 7.05 20.39
N TRP A 100 6.71 5.90 20.98
CA TRP A 100 8.11 5.48 21.15
C TRP A 100 8.83 5.36 19.80
N GLY A 101 8.22 4.69 18.82
CA GLY A 101 8.78 4.55 17.48
C GLY A 101 8.99 5.89 16.78
N VAL A 102 8.02 6.81 16.85
CA VAL A 102 8.12 8.17 16.28
C VAL A 102 9.27 8.94 16.93
N VAL A 103 9.38 8.90 18.27
CA VAL A 103 10.43 9.60 19.02
C VAL A 103 11.83 9.05 18.71
N VAL A 104 11.97 7.76 18.40
CA VAL A 104 13.27 7.16 18.07
C VAL A 104 13.61 7.28 16.57
N ILE A 105 12.66 6.99 15.69
CA ILE A 105 12.90 6.87 14.24
C ILE A 105 13.06 8.24 13.58
N ILE A 106 12.22 9.23 13.91
CA ILE A 106 12.30 10.55 13.27
C ILE A 106 13.67 11.21 13.46
N PRO A 107 14.22 11.36 14.68
CA PRO A 107 15.52 11.99 14.84
C PRO A 107 16.63 11.15 14.21
N LYS A 108 16.54 9.82 14.23
CA LYS A 108 17.53 8.95 13.56
C LYS A 108 17.54 9.12 12.06
N ILE A 109 16.37 9.19 11.42
CA ILE A 109 16.27 9.50 9.99
C ILE A 109 16.86 10.88 9.70
N GLN A 110 16.60 11.87 10.55
CA GLN A 110 17.15 13.22 10.41
C GLN A 110 18.69 13.21 10.53
N GLU A 111 19.23 12.62 11.59
CA GLU A 111 20.68 12.47 11.81
C GLU A 111 21.35 11.74 10.65
N GLN A 112 20.79 10.63 10.19
CA GLN A 112 21.33 9.85 9.07
C GLN A 112 21.25 10.61 7.74
N SER A 113 20.16 11.33 7.50
CA SER A 113 20.02 12.13 6.26
C SER A 113 21.00 13.30 6.25
N MET A 114 21.19 13.99 7.38
CA MET A 114 22.16 15.07 7.52
C MET A 114 23.59 14.55 7.40
N SER A 115 23.93 13.48 8.13
CA SER A 115 25.24 12.83 8.04
C SER A 115 25.55 12.36 6.63
N PHE A 116 24.57 11.79 5.91
CA PHE A 116 24.76 11.42 4.52
C PHE A 116 25.06 12.64 3.65
N ALA A 117 24.30 13.74 3.79
CA ALA A 117 24.54 14.97 3.04
C ALA A 117 25.91 15.59 3.35
N ASP A 118 26.34 15.58 4.62
CA ASP A 118 27.62 16.13 5.06
C ASP A 118 28.81 15.27 4.61
N ASN A 119 28.65 13.95 4.55
CA ASN A 119 29.69 13.01 4.11
C ASN A 119 29.72 12.79 2.60
N LEU A 120 28.68 13.22 1.86
CA LEU A 120 28.57 13.06 0.41
C LEU A 120 29.77 13.65 -0.34
N PRO A 121 30.27 14.87 -0.04
CA PRO A 121 31.49 15.39 -0.68
C PRO A 121 32.70 14.49 -0.43
N GLY A 122 32.84 13.95 0.78
CA GLY A 122 33.90 13.00 1.12
C GLY A 122 33.82 11.72 0.28
N TYR A 123 32.63 11.15 0.11
CA TYR A 123 32.43 9.99 -0.77
C TYR A 123 32.78 10.29 -2.23
N LEU A 124 32.46 11.49 -2.73
CA LEU A 124 32.86 11.92 -4.07
C LEU A 124 34.37 12.01 -4.22
N THR A 125 35.08 12.56 -3.23
CA THR A 125 36.55 12.61 -3.28
C THR A 125 37.20 11.22 -3.24
N ILE A 126 36.61 10.25 -2.53
CA ILE A 126 37.10 8.86 -2.52
C ILE A 126 36.90 8.21 -3.89
N ILE A 127 35.74 8.45 -4.52
CA ILE A 127 35.46 7.96 -5.87
C ILE A 127 36.42 8.61 -6.87
N GLU A 128 36.62 9.92 -6.81
CA GLU A 128 37.56 10.66 -7.66
C GLU A 128 38.99 10.11 -7.53
N ASN A 129 39.47 9.92 -6.30
CA ASN A 129 40.80 9.36 -6.06
C ASN A 129 40.96 7.93 -6.59
N LYS A 130 39.95 7.06 -6.42
CA LYS A 130 39.98 5.70 -6.98
C LYS A 130 39.91 5.69 -8.50
N VAL A 131 39.12 6.58 -9.09
CA VAL A 131 39.04 6.75 -10.54
C VAL A 131 40.40 7.21 -11.07
N ASN A 132 41.02 8.20 -10.43
CA ASN A 132 42.34 8.70 -10.81
C ASN A 132 43.43 7.63 -10.63
N GLU A 133 43.39 6.83 -9.58
CA GLU A 133 44.30 5.68 -9.37
C GLU A 133 44.18 4.65 -10.50
N ILE A 134 42.95 4.31 -10.92
CA ILE A 134 42.69 3.38 -12.02
C ILE A 134 43.11 3.96 -13.38
N LEU A 135 42.90 5.25 -13.61
CA LEU A 135 43.23 5.94 -14.86
C LEU A 135 44.72 6.28 -15.01
N SER A 136 45.47 6.30 -13.91
CA SER A 136 46.92 6.46 -13.90
C SER A 136 47.68 5.23 -14.42
N ASP A 137 46.99 4.10 -14.61
CA ASP A 137 47.55 2.92 -15.26
C ASP A 137 47.72 3.17 -16.78
N PRO A 138 48.92 2.94 -17.36
CA PRO A 138 49.23 3.21 -18.77
C PRO A 138 48.25 2.59 -19.79
N ILE A 139 47.48 1.58 -19.39
CA ILE A 139 46.48 0.90 -20.21
C ILE A 139 45.25 1.79 -20.50
N PHE A 140 44.96 2.81 -19.69
CA PHE A 140 43.72 3.61 -19.76
C PHE A 140 43.89 5.08 -20.17
N SER A 141 45.09 5.50 -20.58
CA SER A 141 45.42 6.91 -20.89
C SER A 141 44.57 7.55 -21.99
N GLN A 142 44.00 6.76 -22.92
CA GLN A 142 43.09 7.26 -23.98
C GLN A 142 41.67 7.61 -23.48
N VAL A 143 41.28 7.14 -22.30
CA VAL A 143 39.94 7.33 -21.72
C VAL A 143 39.93 8.43 -20.64
N GLN A 144 41.12 8.85 -20.20
CA GLN A 144 41.32 9.78 -19.10
C GLN A 144 40.68 11.16 -19.32
N GLU A 145 40.90 11.79 -20.48
CA GLU A 145 40.32 13.11 -20.81
C GLU A 145 38.77 13.09 -20.85
N GLN A 146 38.17 11.99 -21.30
CA GLN A 146 36.70 11.85 -21.36
C GLN A 146 36.07 11.62 -19.98
N ILE A 147 36.80 10.98 -19.07
CA ILE A 147 36.33 10.71 -17.71
C ILE A 147 36.52 11.94 -16.82
N GLU A 148 37.63 12.67 -16.91
CA GLU A 148 37.85 13.89 -16.12
C GLU A 148 36.75 14.95 -16.37
N ALA A 149 36.44 15.23 -17.65
CA ALA A 149 35.35 16.15 -18.03
C ALA A 149 33.96 15.64 -17.61
N SER A 150 33.78 14.33 -17.47
CA SER A 150 32.54 13.71 -16.97
C SER A 150 32.45 13.75 -15.45
N ASN A 151 33.58 13.63 -14.74
CA ASN A 151 33.66 13.65 -13.28
C ASN A 151 33.35 15.06 -12.74
N GLU A 152 33.92 16.11 -13.33
CA GLU A 152 33.60 17.49 -12.93
C GLU A 152 32.12 17.83 -13.15
N LYS A 153 31.53 17.36 -14.26
CA LYS A 153 30.10 17.50 -14.54
C LYS A 153 29.24 16.69 -13.57
N LEU A 154 29.68 15.50 -13.17
CA LEU A 154 28.98 14.65 -12.21
C LEU A 154 29.00 15.28 -10.81
N ILE A 155 30.17 15.73 -10.35
CA ILE A 155 30.35 16.36 -9.04
C ILE A 155 29.59 17.69 -8.95
N SER A 156 29.64 18.53 -9.99
CA SER A 156 28.84 19.76 -10.05
C SER A 156 27.35 19.46 -10.07
N SER A 157 26.89 18.47 -10.86
CA SER A 157 25.47 18.07 -10.87
C SER A 157 25.00 17.50 -9.53
N LEU A 158 25.84 16.71 -8.84
CA LEU A 158 25.51 16.16 -7.52
C LEU A 158 25.50 17.24 -6.45
N THR A 159 26.43 18.19 -6.51
CA THR A 159 26.47 19.36 -5.64
C THR A 159 25.22 20.22 -5.86
N ASP A 160 24.84 20.46 -7.11
CA ASP A 160 23.61 21.15 -7.47
C ASP A 160 22.37 20.39 -7.02
N ILE A 161 22.33 19.05 -7.10
CA ILE A 161 21.23 18.23 -6.59
C ILE A 161 21.12 18.36 -5.07
N VAL A 162 22.22 18.33 -4.32
CA VAL A 162 22.22 18.49 -2.85
C VAL A 162 21.81 19.89 -2.44
N GLN A 163 22.33 20.93 -3.11
CA GLN A 163 21.93 22.33 -2.87
C GLN A 163 20.47 22.58 -3.28
N ASN A 164 20.01 21.99 -4.37
CA ASN A 164 18.62 22.07 -4.81
C ASN A 164 17.70 21.19 -3.97
N LEU A 165 18.16 20.11 -3.34
CA LEU A 165 17.38 19.36 -2.33
C LEU A 165 17.14 20.25 -1.11
N SER A 166 18.21 20.89 -0.60
CA SER A 166 18.15 21.85 0.52
C SER A 166 17.18 23.01 0.23
N ARG A 167 17.20 23.55 -1.01
CA ARG A 167 16.27 24.62 -1.44
C ARG A 167 14.86 24.10 -1.81
N SER A 168 14.74 22.90 -2.36
CA SER A 168 13.46 22.26 -2.74
C SER A 168 12.64 21.81 -1.55
N THR A 169 13.25 21.53 -0.40
CA THR A 169 12.53 21.29 0.86
C THR A 169 11.62 22.47 1.23
N ILE A 170 11.97 23.70 0.79
CA ILE A 170 11.19 24.91 1.05
C ILE A 170 10.16 25.18 -0.07
N GLN A 171 10.34 24.68 -1.30
CA GLN A 171 9.45 24.98 -2.44
C GLN A 171 8.45 23.85 -2.77
N ASN A 172 8.74 22.59 -2.42
CA ASN A 172 7.83 21.43 -2.57
C ASN A 172 6.97 21.16 -1.33
N LEU A 173 6.69 22.21 -0.55
CA LEU A 173 5.93 22.11 0.69
C LEU A 173 4.53 21.51 0.46
N GLY A 174 3.85 21.82 -0.65
CA GLY A 174 2.46 21.40 -0.89
C GLY A 174 2.25 19.88 -0.95
N SER A 175 3.11 19.14 -1.65
CA SER A 175 3.00 17.67 -1.78
C SER A 175 3.50 16.94 -0.53
N PHE A 176 4.56 17.44 0.10
CA PHE A 176 5.06 16.93 1.38
C PHE A 176 4.03 17.11 2.50
N PHE A 177 3.42 18.30 2.62
CA PHE A 177 2.34 18.54 3.59
C PHE A 177 1.11 17.68 3.31
N GLY A 178 0.76 17.44 2.05
CA GLY A 178 -0.34 16.53 1.70
C GLY A 178 -0.07 15.09 2.15
N ALA A 179 1.13 14.57 1.92
CA ALA A 179 1.53 13.23 2.35
C ALA A 179 1.59 13.12 3.88
N VAL A 180 2.23 14.09 4.55
CA VAL A 180 2.30 14.15 6.02
C VAL A 180 0.91 14.28 6.64
N ALA A 181 0.03 15.13 6.10
CA ALA A 181 -1.34 15.26 6.57
C ALA A 181 -2.13 13.96 6.41
N THR A 182 -1.94 13.22 5.32
CA THR A 182 -2.56 11.91 5.11
C THR A 182 -2.08 10.90 6.16
N ILE A 183 -0.78 10.85 6.44
CA ILE A 183 -0.20 9.98 7.46
C ILE A 183 -0.71 10.35 8.86
N VAL A 184 -0.71 11.64 9.21
CA VAL A 184 -1.21 12.13 10.51
C VAL A 184 -2.69 11.78 10.66
N LEU A 185 -3.50 12.03 9.63
CA LEU A 185 -4.91 11.66 9.62
C LEU A 185 -5.08 10.14 9.80
N ALA A 186 -4.25 9.33 9.14
CA ALA A 186 -4.28 7.88 9.29
C ALA A 186 -3.91 7.45 10.72
N VAL A 187 -2.85 8.01 11.31
CA VAL A 187 -2.41 7.72 12.69
C VAL A 187 -3.48 8.10 13.71
N ILE A 188 -4.23 9.19 13.49
CA ILE A 188 -5.32 9.61 14.37
C ILE A 188 -6.58 8.75 14.16
N THR A 189 -6.91 8.41 12.92
CA THR A 189 -8.18 7.72 12.58
C THR A 189 -8.11 6.21 12.78
N MET A 190 -6.97 5.60 12.47
CA MET A 190 -6.72 4.15 12.59
C MET A 190 -7.10 3.61 13.98
N PRO A 191 -6.71 4.23 15.11
CA PRO A 191 -7.08 3.76 16.43
C PRO A 191 -8.61 3.71 16.64
N PHE A 192 -9.37 4.73 16.19
CA PHE A 192 -10.82 4.69 16.27
C PHE A 192 -11.41 3.51 15.49
N ILE A 193 -10.95 3.28 14.27
CA ILE A 193 -11.39 2.16 13.44
C ILE A 193 -11.05 0.83 14.11
N LEU A 194 -9.82 0.68 14.60
CA LEU A 194 -9.35 -0.51 15.29
C LEU A 194 -10.20 -0.82 16.53
N PHE A 195 -10.57 0.20 17.32
CA PHE A 195 -11.44 0.03 18.48
C PHE A 195 -12.78 -0.60 18.09
N TYR A 196 -13.44 -0.07 17.05
CA TYR A 196 -14.72 -0.61 16.59
C TYR A 196 -14.58 -2.01 15.97
N LEU A 197 -13.50 -2.27 15.21
CA LEU A 197 -13.19 -3.60 14.69
C LEU A 197 -13.00 -4.61 15.83
N LEU A 198 -12.21 -4.28 16.86
CA LEU A 198 -12.00 -5.15 18.00
C LEU A 198 -13.28 -5.35 18.82
N LYS A 199 -14.09 -4.30 19.01
CA LYS A 199 -15.32 -4.37 19.81
C LYS A 199 -16.42 -5.17 19.11
N ASP A 200 -16.70 -4.86 17.85
CA ASP A 200 -17.89 -5.32 17.12
C ASP A 200 -17.56 -6.16 15.88
N GLY A 201 -16.28 -6.44 15.58
CA GLY A 201 -15.84 -7.18 14.40
C GLY A 201 -16.53 -8.53 14.19
N ARG A 202 -16.80 -9.27 15.28
CA ARG A 202 -17.54 -10.55 15.24
C ARG A 202 -18.97 -10.41 14.68
N LYS A 203 -19.57 -9.21 14.76
CA LYS A 203 -20.94 -8.94 14.28
C LYS A 203 -20.98 -8.49 12.83
N LEU A 204 -19.83 -8.13 12.22
CA LEU A 204 -19.78 -7.62 10.85
C LEU A 204 -20.27 -8.64 9.84
N ALA A 205 -19.70 -9.85 9.81
CA ALA A 205 -20.11 -10.89 8.86
C ALA A 205 -21.61 -11.27 8.98
N PRO A 206 -22.17 -11.53 10.18
CA PRO A 206 -23.61 -11.70 10.38
C PRO A 206 -24.48 -10.54 9.91
N TYR A 207 -23.97 -9.31 9.99
CA TYR A 207 -24.67 -8.13 9.52
C TYR A 207 -24.66 -8.04 7.98
N PHE A 208 -23.51 -8.26 7.34
CA PHE A 208 -23.36 -8.21 5.88
C PHE A 208 -24.24 -9.24 5.17
N VAL A 209 -24.36 -10.47 5.69
CA VAL A 209 -25.19 -11.49 5.04
C VAL A 209 -26.69 -11.19 5.11
N LYS A 210 -27.15 -10.23 5.93
CA LYS A 210 -28.58 -9.84 5.95
C LYS A 210 -29.02 -9.20 4.64
N PHE A 211 -28.11 -8.55 3.91
CA PHE A 211 -28.37 -7.97 2.59
C PHE A 211 -28.50 -9.04 1.49
N LEU A 212 -28.11 -10.29 1.77
CA LEU A 212 -28.22 -11.40 0.82
C LEU A 212 -29.57 -12.13 0.94
N PRO A 213 -30.04 -12.76 -0.15
CA PRO A 213 -31.20 -13.64 -0.12
C PRO A 213 -31.05 -14.72 0.94
N THR A 214 -32.15 -15.08 1.61
CA THR A 214 -32.17 -16.02 2.76
C THR A 214 -31.45 -17.34 2.47
N LYS A 215 -31.59 -17.88 1.26
CA LYS A 215 -30.94 -19.12 0.82
C LYS A 215 -29.40 -19.04 0.79
N MET A 216 -28.82 -17.86 0.58
CA MET A 216 -27.37 -17.66 0.44
C MET A 216 -26.70 -17.29 1.76
N ARG A 217 -27.47 -16.93 2.80
CA ARG A 217 -26.91 -16.39 4.05
C ARG A 217 -25.96 -17.35 4.76
N GLN A 218 -26.35 -18.61 4.91
CA GLN A 218 -25.52 -19.62 5.58
C GLN A 218 -24.24 -19.96 4.79
N PRO A 219 -24.32 -20.28 3.48
CA PRO A 219 -23.12 -20.48 2.67
C PRO A 219 -22.16 -19.28 2.72
N SER A 220 -22.68 -18.05 2.58
CA SER A 220 -21.85 -16.85 2.63
C SER A 220 -21.22 -16.62 4.00
N LEU A 221 -21.90 -16.97 5.11
CA LEU A 221 -21.30 -16.88 6.44
C LEU A 221 -20.12 -17.84 6.63
N VAL A 222 -20.24 -19.07 6.11
CA VAL A 222 -19.15 -20.05 6.17
C VAL A 222 -17.94 -19.54 5.39
N VAL A 223 -18.14 -19.08 4.16
CA VAL A 223 -17.07 -18.51 3.32
C VAL A 223 -16.43 -17.29 3.99
N LEU A 224 -17.22 -16.35 4.53
CA LEU A 224 -16.69 -15.18 5.23
C LEU A 224 -15.87 -15.56 6.45
N LYS A 225 -16.26 -16.61 7.18
CA LYS A 225 -15.51 -17.11 8.32
C LYS A 225 -14.18 -17.73 7.88
N GLU A 226 -14.18 -18.58 6.87
CA GLU A 226 -12.97 -19.18 6.31
C GLU A 226 -12.01 -18.12 5.77
N MET A 227 -12.53 -17.12 5.04
CA MET A 227 -11.74 -15.97 4.58
C MET A 227 -11.13 -15.21 5.76
N ASN A 228 -11.92 -14.93 6.80
CA ASN A 228 -11.43 -14.25 7.99
C ASN A 228 -10.29 -15.03 8.68
N ASP A 229 -10.44 -16.34 8.81
CA ASP A 229 -9.43 -17.21 9.41
C ASP A 229 -8.15 -17.26 8.56
N GLN A 230 -8.29 -17.30 7.23
CA GLN A 230 -7.16 -17.30 6.29
C GLN A 230 -6.40 -15.97 6.29
N VAL A 231 -7.12 -14.84 6.23
CA VAL A 231 -6.51 -13.49 6.34
C VAL A 231 -5.81 -13.34 7.69
N SER A 232 -6.44 -13.82 8.76
CA SER A 232 -5.87 -13.78 10.10
C SER A 232 -4.56 -14.58 10.21
N SER A 233 -4.53 -15.78 9.62
CA SER A 233 -3.32 -16.61 9.56
C SER A 233 -2.21 -15.97 8.73
N TYR A 234 -2.54 -15.46 7.54
CA TYR A 234 -1.60 -14.81 6.64
C TYR A 234 -0.94 -13.58 7.27
N ILE A 235 -1.73 -12.67 7.86
CA ILE A 235 -1.20 -11.46 8.48
C ILE A 235 -0.26 -11.80 9.64
N ARG A 236 -0.62 -12.77 10.50
CA ARG A 236 0.27 -13.22 11.58
C ARG A 236 1.54 -13.87 11.05
N GLY A 237 1.44 -14.66 9.98
CA GLY A 237 2.59 -15.24 9.31
C GLY A 237 3.54 -14.16 8.79
N GLN A 238 3.01 -13.16 8.08
CA GLN A 238 3.80 -12.06 7.52
C GLN A 238 4.47 -11.21 8.61
N LEU A 239 3.78 -10.95 9.72
CA LEU A 239 4.35 -10.22 10.85
C LEU A 239 5.45 -11.03 11.56
N THR A 240 5.29 -12.36 11.66
CA THR A 240 6.34 -13.24 12.19
C THR A 240 7.57 -13.23 11.29
N VAL A 241 7.38 -13.30 9.98
CA VAL A 241 8.47 -13.20 8.99
C VAL A 241 9.15 -11.82 9.08
N ALA A 242 8.38 -10.74 9.14
CA ALA A 242 8.90 -9.38 9.27
C ALA A 242 9.73 -9.21 10.56
N PHE A 243 9.28 -9.79 11.67
CA PHE A 243 10.02 -9.79 12.93
C PHE A 243 11.34 -10.59 12.80
N ALA A 244 11.31 -11.77 12.18
CA ALA A 244 12.52 -12.55 11.94
C ALA A 244 13.52 -11.79 11.06
N VAL A 245 13.05 -11.13 10.00
CA VAL A 245 13.88 -10.28 9.13
C VAL A 245 14.45 -9.09 9.90
N ALA A 246 13.66 -8.44 10.74
CA ALA A 246 14.14 -7.34 11.57
C ALA A 246 15.26 -7.77 12.53
N VAL A 247 15.12 -8.93 13.19
CA VAL A 247 16.17 -9.51 14.04
C VAL A 247 17.41 -9.86 13.22
N MET A 248 17.25 -10.46 12.05
CA MET A 248 18.38 -10.78 11.17
C MET A 248 19.15 -9.52 10.73
N PHE A 249 18.45 -8.44 10.38
CA PHE A 249 19.10 -7.18 10.03
C PHE A 249 19.74 -6.50 11.25
N MET A 250 19.10 -6.53 12.41
CA MET A 250 19.68 -5.98 13.64
C MET A 250 21.01 -6.67 13.97
N ILE A 251 21.06 -7.99 13.89
CA ILE A 251 22.29 -8.76 14.09
C ILE A 251 23.30 -8.47 12.97
N GLY A 252 22.86 -8.50 11.71
CA GLY A 252 23.73 -8.29 10.55
C GLY A 252 24.41 -6.91 10.55
N PHE A 253 23.66 -5.85 10.80
CA PHE A 253 24.20 -4.49 10.87
C PHE A 253 25.09 -4.28 12.09
N SER A 254 24.73 -4.85 13.25
CA SER A 254 25.58 -4.83 14.44
C SER A 254 26.94 -5.52 14.20
N ILE A 255 26.97 -6.62 13.44
CA ILE A 255 28.23 -7.29 13.07
C ILE A 255 29.08 -6.45 12.10
N ILE A 256 28.45 -5.77 11.14
CA ILE A 256 29.15 -4.91 10.16
C ILE A 256 29.64 -3.60 10.82
N GLY A 257 29.13 -3.26 12.01
CA GLY A 257 29.45 -2.01 12.70
C GLY A 257 28.70 -0.79 12.11
N LEU A 258 27.55 -1.03 11.48
CA LEU A 258 26.60 0.04 11.15
C LEU A 258 25.71 0.27 12.38
N ASP A 259 25.96 1.36 13.10
CA ASP A 259 25.09 1.89 14.16
C ASP A 259 23.96 2.78 13.61
#